data_AF-A0A2K8KL24-F1
#
_entry.id   AF-A0A2K8KL24-F1
#
_cell.length_a   1.000
_cell.length_b   1.000
_cell.length_c   1.000
_cell.angle_alpha   90.00
_cell.angle_beta   90.00
_cell.angle_gamma   90.00
#
_symmetry.space_group_name_H-M   'P 1'
#
loop_
_entity.id
_entity.type
_entity.pdbx_description
1 polymer ?
#
loop_
_entity_poly.entity_id
_entity_poly.type
_entity_poly.pdbx_seq_one_letter_code
_entity_poly.pdbx_strand_id
1 'polypeptide(L)'
;MSIILTDQQKKIIESAANYNLVIQAVAGSGKTSTAFEIAKYYSDKKFMIVTYNRDLKAEILEKAIKSGLKNLDVQNYHSLCKKYYQDDALTDEKILEVLQADTPIQKWTTSSKLDYLILDEVQDMNCVRFHLIKKFIKDINQDLKLIVLGDEKQTLYEYQGSDARYLSLASKIFPSKYKWKHLKLTTSFRITKNIAKFLNLNYFNNSFKITAKKSSKHKVEYISFNPYESYAIKNYLAEQINEFEVENSIIIANSTNSEAIKKLYNYLSDYKKILIHINEVGSSKRDDLKQNKLEVSTIHGTKGREKDLVILYGFDEDYFEIDKTAVNQPLDLFYVGITRAKQKIILLRNENYANFSFLDLENKGKHLKINVSESKPVLKQKSEKPKKYYFDVTSLLEHTPFYYLANLKKHLKVTKKSIVSSVVDFKMTNFIKLQKHKIDYLQDTSSINGKLVTLMLLHERQELSSKIAPLVEYQKDKYF
;
A
#
# COMPACT_ATOMS: atom_id res chain seq x y z
N MET A 1 21.50 -17.78 17.37
CA MET A 1 22.49 -17.16 16.46
C MET A 1 22.47 -15.66 16.66
N SER A 2 23.62 -15.03 16.91
CA SER A 2 23.73 -13.56 16.93
C SER A 2 23.45 -13.01 15.53
N ILE A 3 22.47 -12.09 15.42
CA ILE A 3 22.18 -11.41 14.16
C ILE A 3 23.31 -10.42 13.89
N ILE A 4 24.00 -10.57 12.75
CA ILE A 4 25.02 -9.61 12.34
C ILE A 4 24.33 -8.35 11.80
N LEU A 5 24.40 -7.27 12.57
CA LEU A 5 23.82 -5.98 12.19
C LEU A 5 24.61 -5.34 11.05
N THR A 6 23.88 -4.75 10.09
CA THR A 6 24.48 -3.90 9.06
C THR A 6 24.93 -2.56 9.64
N ASP A 7 25.85 -1.88 8.96
CA ASP A 7 26.30 -0.54 9.39
C ASP A 7 25.16 0.49 9.40
N GLN A 8 24.17 0.33 8.50
CA GLN A 8 22.95 1.13 8.51
C GLN A 8 22.15 0.90 9.80
N GLN A 9 21.97 -0.36 10.22
CA GLN A 9 21.27 -0.71 11.45
C GLN A 9 22.02 -0.22 12.70
N LYS A 10 23.35 -0.37 12.75
CA LYS A 10 24.18 0.16 13.85
C LYS A 10 24.01 1.67 13.99
N LYS A 11 24.13 2.41 12.88
CA LYS A 11 23.92 3.86 12.85
C LYS A 11 22.53 4.29 13.29
N ILE A 12 21.50 3.49 12.96
CA ILE A 12 20.12 3.70 13.43
C ILE A 12 20.04 3.54 14.95
N ILE A 13 20.58 2.44 15.49
CA ILE A 13 20.58 2.15 16.93
C ILE A 13 21.28 3.28 17.69
N GLU A 14 22.49 3.65 17.28
CA GLU A 14 23.26 4.75 17.91
C GLU A 14 22.51 6.09 17.84
N SER A 15 21.83 6.37 16.72
CA SER A 15 21.09 7.62 16.55
C SER A 15 19.82 7.67 17.41
N ALA A 16 19.22 6.53 17.77
CA ALA A 16 18.01 6.48 18.59
C ALA A 16 18.22 7.04 20.00
N ALA A 17 19.46 7.05 20.51
CA ALA A 17 19.79 7.65 21.79
C ALA A 17 19.37 9.13 21.90
N ASN A 18 19.51 9.90 20.81
CA ASN A 18 19.47 11.38 20.88
C ASN A 18 18.45 12.02 19.92
N TYR A 19 17.90 11.26 18.98
CA TYR A 19 17.08 11.80 17.89
C TYR A 19 15.77 11.03 17.76
N ASN A 20 14.73 11.73 17.30
CA ASN A 20 13.65 11.08 16.58
C ASN A 20 14.19 10.59 15.23
N LEU A 21 13.73 9.43 14.78
CA LEU A 21 14.23 8.81 13.55
C LEU A 21 13.12 8.72 12.52
N VAL A 22 13.44 9.13 11.29
CA VAL A 22 12.68 8.77 10.09
C VAL A 22 13.54 7.79 9.30
N ILE A 23 13.05 6.58 9.10
CA ILE A 23 13.80 5.49 8.46
C ILE A 23 13.10 5.10 7.17
N GLN A 24 13.61 5.60 6.04
CA GLN A 24 13.18 5.18 4.72
C GLN A 24 13.83 3.83 4.39
N ALA A 25 13.02 2.79 4.35
CA ALA A 25 13.45 1.44 4.09
C ALA A 25 13.08 0.98 2.68
N VAL A 26 13.56 -0.22 2.34
CA VAL A 26 13.18 -0.95 1.13
C VAL A 26 12.57 -2.29 1.51
N ALA A 27 11.90 -2.95 0.57
CA ALA A 27 11.31 -4.27 0.80
C ALA A 27 12.32 -5.27 1.38
N GLY A 28 11.94 -5.92 2.49
CA GLY A 28 12.76 -6.94 3.13
C GLY A 28 14.08 -6.41 3.73
N SER A 29 14.17 -5.13 4.05
CA SER A 29 15.38 -4.55 4.68
C SER A 29 15.54 -4.86 6.17
N GLY A 30 14.53 -5.47 6.77
CA GLY A 30 14.53 -5.81 8.19
C GLY A 30 14.04 -4.68 9.10
N LYS A 31 13.07 -3.84 8.67
CA LYS A 31 12.48 -2.75 9.47
C LYS A 31 12.10 -3.18 10.90
N THR A 32 11.23 -4.18 11.01
CA THR A 32 10.78 -4.72 12.30
C THR A 32 11.94 -5.35 13.09
N SER A 33 12.87 -6.03 12.42
CA SER A 33 14.08 -6.54 13.07
C SER A 33 14.94 -5.40 13.63
N THR A 34 15.07 -4.29 12.91
CA THR A 34 15.77 -3.09 13.40
C THR A 34 15.08 -2.49 14.61
N ALA A 35 13.74 -2.42 14.63
CA ALA A 35 12.99 -2.01 15.82
C ALA A 35 13.30 -2.91 17.04
N PHE A 36 13.42 -4.22 16.83
CA PHE A 36 13.75 -5.16 17.91
C PHE A 36 15.18 -4.99 18.40
N GLU A 37 16.14 -4.78 17.51
CA GLU A 37 17.54 -4.60 17.89
C GLU A 37 17.74 -3.29 18.66
N ILE A 38 16.99 -2.23 18.35
CA ILE A 38 16.94 -1.01 19.17
C ILE A 38 16.40 -1.33 20.58
N ALA A 39 15.28 -2.07 20.67
CA ALA A 39 14.67 -2.43 21.95
C ALA A 39 15.57 -3.35 22.80
N LYS A 40 16.32 -4.26 22.17
CA LYS A 40 17.33 -5.10 22.83
C LYS A 40 18.51 -4.27 23.36
N TYR A 41 18.99 -3.34 22.54
CA TYR A 41 20.15 -2.51 22.88
C TYR A 41 19.85 -1.59 24.07
N TYR A 42 18.67 -0.98 24.10
CA TYR A 42 18.19 -0.13 25.20
C TYR A 42 17.24 -0.89 26.13
N SER A 43 17.71 -2.00 26.71
CA SER A 43 16.90 -2.92 27.52
C SER A 43 16.29 -2.28 28.78
N ASP A 44 16.87 -1.19 29.27
CA ASP A 44 16.39 -0.38 30.39
C ASP A 44 15.24 0.57 30.03
N LYS A 45 14.97 0.76 28.73
CA LYS A 45 13.93 1.67 28.21
C LYS A 45 12.66 0.92 27.84
N LYS A 46 11.52 1.61 27.90
CA LYS A 46 10.21 1.08 27.53
C LYS A 46 9.84 1.50 26.11
N PHE A 47 9.46 0.51 25.30
CA PHE A 47 9.10 0.67 23.90
C PHE A 47 7.65 0.28 23.67
N MET A 48 7.01 0.95 22.72
CA MET A 48 5.76 0.53 22.11
C MET A 48 5.94 0.54 20.60
N ILE A 49 5.57 -0.55 19.93
CA ILE A 49 5.48 -0.61 18.48
C ILE A 49 4.02 -0.64 18.05
N VAL A 50 3.65 0.25 17.14
CA VAL A 50 2.32 0.32 16.54
C VAL A 50 2.42 -0.08 15.07
N THR A 51 1.64 -1.09 14.69
CA THR A 51 1.55 -1.59 13.32
C THR A 51 0.13 -1.42 12.74
N TYR A 52 -0.02 -1.60 11.42
CA TYR A 52 -1.25 -1.24 10.72
C TYR A 52 -2.39 -2.25 10.82
N ASN A 53 -2.12 -3.54 11.02
CA ASN A 53 -3.16 -4.58 11.04
C ASN A 53 -2.99 -5.59 12.18
N ARG A 54 -4.02 -6.42 12.39
CA ARG A 54 -4.07 -7.44 13.45
C ARG A 54 -3.12 -8.62 13.21
N ASP A 55 -2.94 -9.03 11.97
CA ASP A 55 -2.09 -10.17 11.61
C ASP A 55 -0.61 -9.87 11.84
N LEU A 56 -0.15 -8.72 11.35
CA LEU A 56 1.21 -8.22 11.54
C LEU A 56 1.47 -7.96 13.02
N LYS A 57 0.47 -7.49 13.78
CA LYS A 57 0.57 -7.40 15.24
C LYS A 57 0.86 -8.78 15.86
N ALA A 58 0.12 -9.81 15.47
CA ALA A 58 0.32 -11.17 15.98
C ALA A 58 1.70 -11.73 15.63
N GLU A 59 2.15 -11.53 14.39
CA GLU A 59 3.48 -11.94 13.93
C GLU A 59 4.60 -11.22 14.70
N ILE A 60 4.49 -9.90 14.87
CA ILE A 60 5.46 -9.10 15.62
C ILE A 60 5.50 -9.54 17.08
N LEU A 61 4.33 -9.77 17.70
CA LEU A 61 4.24 -10.23 19.08
C LEU A 61 4.92 -11.59 19.28
N GLU A 62 4.65 -12.56 18.39
CA GLU A 62 5.29 -13.88 18.43
C GLU A 62 6.83 -13.76 18.32
N LYS A 63 7.33 -12.95 17.38
CA LYS A 63 8.77 -12.73 17.22
C LYS A 63 9.39 -11.99 18.41
N ALA A 64 8.67 -11.06 19.04
CA ALA A 64 9.12 -10.35 20.24
C ALA A 64 9.26 -11.32 21.43
N ILE A 65 8.28 -12.22 21.63
CA ILE A 65 8.31 -13.27 22.65
C ILE A 65 9.50 -14.21 22.41
N LYS A 66 9.66 -14.72 21.18
CA LYS A 66 10.81 -15.58 20.81
C LYS A 66 12.16 -14.88 21.01
N SER A 67 12.19 -13.55 20.92
CA SER A 67 13.39 -12.74 21.13
C SER A 67 13.61 -12.34 22.59
N GLY A 68 12.73 -12.73 23.53
CA GLY A 68 12.84 -12.38 24.94
C GLY A 68 12.62 -10.89 25.26
N LEU A 69 11.96 -10.14 24.37
CA LEU A 69 11.76 -8.70 24.52
C LEU A 69 10.63 -8.39 25.52
N LYS A 70 10.98 -8.24 26.80
CA LYS A 70 10.02 -7.88 27.88
C LYS A 70 9.72 -6.38 27.96
N ASN A 71 10.51 -5.55 27.29
CA ASN A 71 10.40 -4.10 27.32
C ASN A 71 9.67 -3.50 26.11
N LEU A 72 9.06 -4.34 25.26
CA LEU A 72 8.36 -3.94 24.04
C LEU A 72 6.86 -4.28 24.13
N ASP A 73 6.00 -3.27 24.14
CA ASP A 73 4.55 -3.41 23.96
C ASP A 73 4.21 -3.41 22.47
N VAL A 74 3.43 -4.39 22.00
CA VAL A 74 3.07 -4.54 20.58
C VAL A 74 1.59 -4.24 20.41
N GLN A 75 1.28 -3.20 19.63
CA GLN A 75 -0.07 -2.73 19.38
C GLN A 75 -0.33 -2.56 17.88
N ASN A 76 -1.60 -2.56 17.49
CA ASN A 76 -2.04 -1.90 16.27
C ASN A 76 -2.94 -0.71 16.66
N TYR A 77 -3.35 0.10 15.67
CA TYR A 77 -4.14 1.30 15.94
C TYR A 77 -5.43 1.02 16.73
N HIS A 78 -6.19 -0.02 16.37
CA HIS A 78 -7.41 -0.41 17.09
C HIS A 78 -7.11 -0.85 18.52
N SER A 79 -6.09 -1.70 18.71
CA SER A 79 -5.76 -2.20 20.04
C SER A 79 -5.17 -1.14 20.96
N LEU A 80 -4.46 -0.14 20.40
CA LEU A 80 -4.03 1.04 21.13
C LEU A 80 -5.23 1.86 21.59
N CYS A 81 -6.17 2.16 20.69
CA CYS A 81 -7.38 2.92 21.03
C CYS A 81 -8.22 2.17 22.08
N LYS A 82 -8.43 0.86 21.86
CA LYS A 82 -9.10 -0.02 22.82
C LYS A 82 -8.46 0.00 24.20
N LYS A 83 -7.13 -0.12 24.24
CA LYS A 83 -6.39 -0.22 25.49
C LYS A 83 -6.44 1.07 26.29
N TYR A 84 -6.45 2.24 25.65
CA TYR A 84 -6.22 3.51 26.36
C TYR A 84 -7.41 4.47 26.37
N TYR A 85 -8.38 4.31 25.48
CA TYR A 85 -9.49 5.26 25.33
C TYR A 85 -10.86 4.62 25.49
N GLN A 86 -11.16 3.53 24.78
CA GLN A 86 -12.53 3.02 24.70
C GLN A 86 -12.59 1.52 24.37
N ASP A 87 -13.21 0.70 25.21
CA ASP A 87 -13.10 -0.77 25.14
C ASP A 87 -13.67 -1.44 23.88
N ASP A 88 -14.62 -0.81 23.18
CA ASP A 88 -15.20 -1.27 21.93
C ASP A 88 -14.53 -0.66 20.68
N ALA A 89 -13.39 0.03 20.81
CA ALA A 89 -12.67 0.65 19.70
C ALA A 89 -11.93 -0.36 18.78
N LEU A 90 -12.72 -1.18 18.10
CA LEU A 90 -12.27 -2.25 17.21
C LEU A 90 -12.30 -1.88 15.73
N THR A 91 -12.82 -0.69 15.39
CA THR A 91 -12.98 -0.18 14.03
C THR A 91 -12.51 1.27 13.91
N ASP A 92 -12.32 1.77 12.69
CA ASP A 92 -11.90 3.15 12.46
C ASP A 92 -13.02 4.15 12.83
N GLU A 93 -14.30 3.76 12.74
CA GLU A 93 -15.44 4.57 13.20
C GLU A 93 -15.36 4.85 14.70
N LYS A 94 -15.00 3.84 15.50
CA LYS A 94 -14.89 3.99 16.95
C LYS A 94 -13.68 4.84 17.34
N ILE A 95 -12.59 4.75 16.60
CA ILE A 95 -11.45 5.68 16.76
C ILE A 95 -11.92 7.12 16.47
N LEU A 96 -12.77 7.30 15.45
CA LEU A 96 -13.30 8.61 15.11
C LEU A 96 -14.23 9.16 16.20
N GLU A 97 -15.07 8.34 16.83
CA GLU A 97 -15.87 8.73 18.01
C GLU A 97 -14.96 9.28 19.13
N VAL A 98 -13.90 8.54 19.47
CA VAL A 98 -12.89 8.96 20.48
C VAL A 98 -12.27 10.32 20.13
N LEU A 99 -11.92 10.53 18.86
CA LEU A 99 -11.32 11.77 18.37
C LEU A 99 -12.31 12.94 18.39
N GLN A 100 -13.57 12.72 17.97
CA GLN A 100 -14.60 13.76 17.90
C GLN A 100 -15.06 14.22 19.28
N ALA A 101 -15.19 13.29 20.22
CA ALA A 101 -15.54 13.58 21.60
C ALA A 101 -14.35 14.09 22.43
N ASP A 102 -13.15 14.15 21.83
CA ASP A 102 -11.87 14.39 22.53
C ASP A 102 -11.73 13.53 23.80
N THR A 103 -12.13 12.26 23.72
CA THR A 103 -12.23 11.37 24.88
C THR A 103 -10.87 11.31 25.60
N PRO A 104 -10.80 11.57 26.91
CA PRO A 104 -9.54 11.58 27.64
C PRO A 104 -8.96 10.16 27.71
N ILE A 105 -7.64 10.07 27.86
CA ILE A 105 -6.95 8.81 28.08
C ILE A 105 -7.36 8.24 29.45
N GLN A 106 -7.82 6.99 29.49
CA GLN A 106 -8.42 6.39 30.69
C GLN A 106 -7.46 5.46 31.44
N LYS A 107 -6.68 4.65 30.70
CA LYS A 107 -5.87 3.56 31.27
C LYS A 107 -4.37 3.86 31.29
N TRP A 108 -4.01 5.15 31.25
CA TRP A 108 -2.64 5.62 31.38
C TRP A 108 -2.42 6.18 32.79
N THR A 109 -1.58 5.51 33.58
CA THR A 109 -1.29 5.89 34.97
C THR A 109 0.00 6.71 35.05
N THR A 110 0.20 7.41 36.17
CA THR A 110 1.47 8.11 36.46
C THR A 110 2.68 7.17 36.56
N SER A 111 2.46 5.89 36.88
CA SER A 111 3.49 4.84 36.85
C SER A 111 3.77 4.29 35.45
N SER A 112 2.89 4.53 34.49
CA SER A 112 3.10 4.12 33.09
C SER A 112 4.18 5.01 32.49
N LYS A 113 5.23 4.42 31.92
CA LYS A 113 6.32 5.15 31.25
C LYS A 113 6.56 4.56 29.86
N LEU A 114 6.72 5.44 28.87
CA LEU A 114 7.10 5.07 27.52
C LEU A 114 8.23 5.99 27.03
N ASP A 115 9.39 5.41 26.78
CA ASP A 115 10.56 6.15 26.31
C ASP A 115 10.56 6.28 24.77
N TYR A 116 10.05 5.27 24.06
CA TYR A 116 10.04 5.20 22.61
C TYR A 116 8.71 4.71 22.04
N LEU A 117 8.18 5.44 21.05
CA LEU A 117 7.09 5.00 20.19
C LEU A 117 7.62 4.72 18.79
N ILE A 118 7.51 3.45 18.40
CA ILE A 118 7.88 2.95 17.08
C ILE A 118 6.60 2.85 16.25
N LEU A 119 6.57 3.55 15.12
CA LEU A 119 5.50 3.44 14.13
C LEU A 119 6.08 2.68 12.93
N ASP A 120 5.56 1.47 12.68
CA ASP A 120 6.00 0.62 11.56
C ASP A 120 4.96 0.63 10.42
N GLU A 121 5.43 0.49 9.19
CA GLU A 121 4.64 0.63 7.95
C GLU A 121 3.81 1.92 7.92
N VAL A 122 4.42 3.06 8.25
CA VAL A 122 3.71 4.35 8.39
C VAL A 122 3.10 4.85 7.08
N GLN A 123 3.64 4.44 5.93
CA GLN A 123 3.01 4.72 4.65
C GLN A 123 1.60 4.10 4.52
N ASP A 124 1.28 3.06 5.29
CA ASP A 124 -0.04 2.40 5.32
C ASP A 124 -1.01 3.03 6.33
N MET A 125 -0.60 4.10 7.00
CA MET A 125 -1.44 4.82 7.94
C MET A 125 -2.45 5.70 7.20
N ASN A 126 -3.68 5.76 7.69
CA ASN A 126 -4.71 6.68 7.22
C ASN A 126 -4.87 7.89 8.16
N CYS A 127 -5.70 8.86 7.74
CA CYS A 127 -5.88 10.09 8.51
C CYS A 127 -6.45 9.87 9.93
N VAL A 128 -7.36 8.92 10.11
CA VAL A 128 -7.96 8.62 11.43
C VAL A 128 -6.89 8.10 12.39
N ARG A 129 -6.08 7.15 11.91
CA ARG A 129 -4.97 6.55 12.67
C ARG A 129 -3.88 7.56 12.99
N PHE A 130 -3.56 8.44 12.04
CA PHE A 130 -2.63 9.55 12.27
C PHE A 130 -3.09 10.46 13.43
N HIS A 131 -4.36 10.88 13.42
CA HIS A 131 -4.90 11.72 14.47
C HIS A 131 -4.98 11.00 15.82
N LEU A 132 -5.26 9.70 15.83
CA LEU A 132 -5.16 8.87 17.04
C LEU A 132 -3.75 8.89 17.62
N ILE A 133 -2.71 8.71 16.81
CA ILE A 133 -1.32 8.77 17.29
C ILE A 133 -0.97 10.15 17.82
N LYS A 134 -1.38 11.23 17.13
CA LYS A 134 -1.15 12.59 17.64
C LYS A 134 -1.85 12.84 18.98
N LYS A 135 -3.10 12.39 19.11
CA LYS A 135 -3.86 12.47 20.36
C LYS A 135 -3.16 11.68 21.46
N PHE A 136 -2.75 10.44 21.20
CA PHE A 136 -2.01 9.61 22.15
C PHE A 136 -0.72 10.28 22.65
N ILE A 137 0.12 10.79 21.74
CA ILE A 137 1.37 11.48 22.10
C ILE A 137 1.08 12.71 23.00
N LYS A 138 0.02 13.47 22.67
CA LYS A 138 -0.40 14.64 23.47
C LYS A 138 -0.91 14.23 24.85
N ASP A 139 -1.78 13.23 24.91
CA ASP A 139 -2.50 12.85 26.13
C ASP A 139 -1.60 12.16 27.16
N ILE A 140 -0.62 11.35 26.73
CA ILE A 140 0.35 10.78 27.67
C ILE A 140 1.27 11.85 28.28
N ASN A 141 1.47 12.97 27.57
CA ASN A 141 2.27 14.13 27.99
C ASN A 141 3.64 13.74 28.60
N GLN A 142 4.35 12.81 27.95
CA GLN A 142 5.65 12.32 28.37
C GLN A 142 6.75 12.74 27.40
N ASP A 143 7.98 12.68 27.89
CA ASP A 143 9.14 12.85 27.04
C ASP A 143 9.37 11.59 26.20
N LEU A 144 8.94 11.64 24.94
CA LEU A 144 8.80 10.50 24.06
C LEU A 144 9.63 10.69 22.79
N LYS A 145 10.47 9.69 22.47
CA LYS A 145 11.18 9.61 21.18
C LYS A 145 10.38 8.82 20.17
N LEU A 146 10.36 9.31 18.93
CA LEU A 146 9.64 8.71 17.82
C LEU A 146 10.59 8.01 16.87
N ILE A 147 10.26 6.78 16.48
CA ILE A 147 10.96 6.03 15.44
C ILE A 147 9.92 5.67 14.39
N VAL A 148 9.98 6.35 13.25
CA VAL A 148 9.05 6.20 12.13
C VAL A 148 9.74 5.38 11.05
N LEU A 149 9.19 4.20 10.75
CA LEU A 149 9.69 3.26 9.75
C LEU A 149 8.67 3.05 8.65
N GLY A 150 9.15 2.93 7.42
CA GLY A 150 8.31 2.50 6.32
C GLY A 150 9.03 2.49 4.99
N ASP A 151 8.29 2.19 3.94
CA ASP A 151 8.77 2.17 2.57
C ASP A 151 7.77 2.91 1.69
N GLU A 152 8.07 4.18 1.37
CA GLU A 152 7.25 5.04 0.48
C GLU A 152 6.78 4.32 -0.80
N LYS A 153 7.59 3.38 -1.33
CA LYS A 153 7.31 2.65 -2.58
C LYS A 153 6.42 1.43 -2.42
N GLN A 154 5.96 1.15 -1.20
CA GLN A 154 5.00 0.08 -0.91
C GLN A 154 3.66 0.62 -0.42
N THR A 155 3.31 1.86 -0.75
CA THR A 155 2.00 2.43 -0.45
C THR A 155 0.99 1.80 -1.42
N LEU A 156 0.14 0.90 -0.91
CA LEU A 156 -0.82 0.14 -1.75
C LEU A 156 -2.28 0.41 -1.40
N TYR A 157 -2.54 1.01 -0.25
CA TYR A 157 -3.89 1.19 0.28
C TYR A 157 -4.33 2.65 0.18
N GLU A 158 -3.87 3.37 -0.85
CA GLU A 158 -4.18 4.80 -1.05
C GLU A 158 -5.69 5.01 -1.15
N TYR A 159 -6.38 4.10 -1.82
CA TYR A 159 -7.84 4.03 -1.87
C TYR A 159 -8.49 3.89 -0.47
N GLN A 160 -7.82 3.27 0.51
CA GLN A 160 -8.27 3.22 1.91
C GLN A 160 -7.77 4.41 2.76
N GLY A 161 -7.21 5.43 2.11
CA GLY A 161 -6.67 6.62 2.74
C GLY A 161 -5.22 6.51 3.22
N SER A 162 -4.45 5.49 2.82
CA SER A 162 -3.03 5.40 3.16
C SER A 162 -2.21 6.46 2.43
N ASP A 163 -1.17 7.00 3.07
CA ASP A 163 -0.42 8.12 2.51
C ASP A 163 1.08 8.05 2.86
N ALA A 164 1.93 7.94 1.84
CA ALA A 164 3.39 7.92 1.99
C ALA A 164 3.95 9.18 2.66
N ARG A 165 3.22 10.30 2.64
CA ARG A 165 3.63 11.56 3.28
C ARG A 165 3.71 11.45 4.79
N TYR A 166 3.02 10.49 5.41
CA TYR A 166 3.19 10.23 6.83
C TYR A 166 4.61 9.78 7.19
N LEU A 167 5.33 9.20 6.23
CA LEU A 167 6.74 8.86 6.33
C LEU A 167 7.63 10.03 5.89
N SER A 168 7.42 10.56 4.68
CA SER A 168 8.32 11.58 4.10
C SER A 168 8.28 12.92 4.85
N LEU A 169 7.14 13.27 5.44
CA LEU A 169 6.92 14.49 6.23
C LEU A 169 6.86 14.23 7.74
N ALA A 170 7.22 13.03 8.21
CA ALA A 170 7.14 12.64 9.62
C ALA A 170 7.73 13.69 10.57
N SER A 171 8.88 14.28 10.21
CA SER A 171 9.58 15.28 11.00
C SER A 171 8.85 16.62 11.17
N LYS A 172 7.84 16.89 10.33
CA LYS A 172 7.02 18.11 10.37
C LYS A 172 5.66 17.87 11.03
N ILE A 173 5.12 16.66 10.92
CA ILE A 173 3.71 16.39 11.24
C ILE A 173 3.50 15.75 12.63
N PHE A 174 4.50 15.02 13.12
CA PHE A 174 4.45 14.41 14.45
C PHE A 174 5.02 15.35 15.52
N PRO A 175 4.29 15.59 16.62
CA PRO A 175 4.76 16.46 17.68
C PRO A 175 5.90 15.80 18.44
N SER A 176 7.00 16.53 18.64
CA SER A 176 8.10 16.09 19.51
C SER A 176 9.03 17.25 19.89
N LYS A 177 9.71 17.12 21.03
CA LYS A 177 10.75 18.03 21.51
C LYS A 177 12.15 17.68 20.98
N TYR A 178 12.32 16.45 20.49
CA TYR A 178 13.60 15.95 20.00
C TYR A 178 13.86 16.35 18.53
N LYS A 179 15.13 16.56 18.19
CA LYS A 179 15.55 16.77 16.80
C LYS A 179 15.33 15.51 15.97
N TRP A 180 15.00 15.68 14.69
CA TRP A 180 14.78 14.58 13.76
C TRP A 180 16.05 14.25 12.95
N LYS A 181 16.25 12.96 12.69
CA LYS A 181 17.31 12.46 11.81
C LYS A 181 16.73 11.49 10.79
N HIS A 182 17.02 11.76 9.51
CA HIS A 182 16.59 10.91 8.41
C HIS A 182 17.70 9.88 8.09
N LEU A 183 17.33 8.61 8.10
CA LEU A 183 18.21 7.47 7.86
C LEU A 183 17.56 6.54 6.83
N LYS A 184 18.37 5.63 6.27
CA LYS A 184 17.92 4.70 5.23
C LYS A 184 18.32 3.26 5.53
N LEU A 185 17.45 2.32 5.17
CA LEU A 185 17.72 0.89 5.12
C LEU A 185 17.60 0.41 3.67
N THR A 186 18.72 0.38 2.94
CA THR A 186 18.73 0.10 1.49
C THR A 186 19.15 -1.33 1.14
N THR A 187 19.58 -2.11 2.13
CA THR A 187 19.98 -3.51 1.94
C THR A 187 18.80 -4.44 2.20
N SER A 188 18.35 -5.17 1.18
CA SER A 188 17.33 -6.21 1.30
C SER A 188 17.92 -7.57 1.63
N PHE A 189 17.27 -8.26 2.57
CA PHE A 189 17.51 -9.66 2.92
C PHE A 189 16.47 -10.61 2.28
N ARG A 190 15.45 -10.06 1.63
CA ARG A 190 14.39 -10.84 0.97
C ARG A 190 14.77 -11.22 -0.45
N ILE A 191 15.06 -10.23 -1.28
CA ILE A 191 15.28 -10.40 -2.72
C ILE A 191 16.72 -10.81 -3.02
N THR A 192 16.95 -11.31 -4.24
CA THR A 192 18.27 -11.70 -4.73
C THR A 192 19.02 -10.53 -5.37
N LYS A 193 20.35 -10.65 -5.52
CA LYS A 193 21.17 -9.69 -6.27
C LYS A 193 20.69 -9.46 -7.71
N ASN A 194 20.16 -10.49 -8.37
CA ASN A 194 19.63 -10.38 -9.73
C ASN A 194 18.35 -9.53 -9.76
N ILE A 195 17.44 -9.73 -8.80
CA ILE A 195 16.22 -8.93 -8.66
C ILE A 195 16.57 -7.48 -8.28
N ALA A 196 17.48 -7.27 -7.34
CA ALA A 196 17.92 -5.92 -6.96
C ALA A 196 18.55 -5.17 -8.13
N LYS A 197 19.38 -5.85 -8.95
CA LYS A 197 19.93 -5.27 -10.19
C LYS A 197 18.82 -4.86 -11.16
N PHE A 198 17.84 -5.73 -11.37
CA PHE A 198 16.69 -5.43 -12.24
C PHE A 198 15.92 -4.19 -11.76
N LEU A 199 15.61 -4.10 -10.47
CA LEU A 199 14.90 -2.95 -9.89
C LEU A 199 15.70 -1.65 -9.98
N ASN A 200 17.00 -1.69 -9.68
CA ASN A 200 17.85 -0.50 -9.78
C ASN A 200 17.89 0.06 -11.21
N LEU A 201 17.94 -0.83 -12.21
CA LEU A 201 18.00 -0.44 -13.61
C LEU A 201 16.66 0.05 -14.14
N ASN A 202 15.58 -0.70 -13.92
CA ASN A 202 14.30 -0.46 -14.60
C ASN A 202 13.30 0.34 -13.78
N TYR A 203 13.29 0.18 -12.46
CA TYR A 203 12.32 0.87 -11.59
C TYR A 203 12.91 2.17 -11.01
N PHE A 204 14.12 2.11 -10.46
CA PHE A 204 14.76 3.30 -9.88
C PHE A 204 15.50 4.17 -10.91
N ASN A 205 15.73 3.67 -12.12
CA ASN A 205 16.58 4.33 -13.13
C ASN A 205 17.92 4.83 -12.53
N ASN A 206 18.52 4.02 -11.65
CA ASN A 206 19.72 4.31 -10.85
C ASN A 206 19.69 5.59 -9.97
N SER A 207 18.55 6.27 -9.84
CA SER A 207 18.38 7.41 -8.91
C SER A 207 18.45 6.99 -7.44
N PHE A 208 18.18 5.72 -7.17
CA PHE A 208 18.24 5.09 -5.87
C PHE A 208 18.78 3.66 -6.00
N LYS A 209 19.59 3.23 -5.02
CA LYS A 209 20.30 1.95 -5.08
C LYS A 209 19.88 1.03 -3.95
N ILE A 210 19.11 0.01 -4.30
CA ILE A 210 18.86 -1.17 -3.47
C ILE A 210 20.02 -2.14 -3.59
N THR A 211 20.45 -2.72 -2.47
CA THR A 211 21.40 -3.83 -2.45
C THR A 211 20.71 -5.08 -1.92
N ALA A 212 21.27 -6.26 -2.23
CA ALA A 212 20.74 -7.53 -1.74
C ALA A 212 21.87 -8.41 -1.20
N LYS A 213 21.60 -9.13 -0.11
CA LYS A 213 22.54 -10.10 0.46
C LYS A 213 22.44 -11.48 -0.17
N LYS A 214 21.24 -11.89 -0.61
CA LYS A 214 21.00 -13.20 -1.22
C LYS A 214 21.49 -13.25 -2.67
N SER A 215 22.12 -14.36 -3.04
CA SER A 215 22.47 -14.67 -4.43
C SER A 215 21.58 -15.82 -4.91
N SER A 216 21.31 -15.88 -6.22
CA SER A 216 20.56 -16.97 -6.86
C SER A 216 21.10 -17.20 -8.26
N LYS A 217 21.08 -18.46 -8.72
CA LYS A 217 21.40 -18.82 -10.11
C LYS A 217 20.35 -18.28 -11.09
N HIS A 218 19.12 -18.07 -10.62
CA HIS A 218 17.99 -17.65 -11.44
C HIS A 218 18.05 -16.15 -11.74
N LYS A 219 17.83 -15.82 -13.02
CA LYS A 219 17.69 -14.43 -13.49
C LYS A 219 16.24 -14.00 -13.40
N VAL A 220 16.01 -12.69 -13.49
CA VAL A 220 14.67 -12.16 -13.75
C VAL A 220 14.31 -12.55 -15.18
N GLU A 221 13.17 -13.21 -15.36
CA GLU A 221 12.66 -13.61 -16.66
C GLU A 221 11.49 -12.73 -17.05
N TYR A 222 11.46 -12.32 -18.31
CA TYR A 222 10.40 -11.50 -18.89
C TYR A 222 9.88 -12.19 -20.14
N ILE A 223 8.68 -12.75 -20.06
CA ILE A 223 8.09 -13.62 -21.08
C ILE A 223 6.89 -12.91 -21.68
N SER A 224 6.92 -12.74 -23.00
CA SER A 224 5.78 -12.28 -23.79
C SER A 224 4.99 -13.48 -24.28
N PHE A 225 3.66 -13.46 -24.17
CA PHE A 225 2.80 -14.51 -24.69
C PHE A 225 1.40 -13.99 -25.02
N ASN A 226 0.66 -14.73 -25.84
CA ASN A 226 -0.75 -14.51 -26.06
C ASN A 226 -1.58 -15.12 -24.93
N PRO A 227 -2.36 -14.35 -24.16
CA PRO A 227 -3.20 -14.91 -23.11
C PRO A 227 -4.30 -15.84 -23.62
N TYR A 228 -4.75 -15.66 -24.85
CA TYR A 228 -5.69 -16.56 -25.50
C TYR A 228 -5.05 -17.91 -25.87
N GLU A 229 -3.72 -17.96 -25.94
CA GLU A 229 -2.92 -19.18 -26.19
C GLU A 229 -2.11 -19.58 -24.94
N SER A 230 -2.68 -19.39 -23.75
CA SER A 230 -2.05 -19.76 -22.47
C SER A 230 -1.52 -21.21 -22.42
N TYR A 231 -2.06 -22.11 -23.26
CA TYR A 231 -1.53 -23.46 -23.47
C TYR A 231 -0.03 -23.47 -23.81
N ALA A 232 0.46 -22.48 -24.57
CA ALA A 232 1.83 -22.44 -25.04
C ALA A 232 2.87 -22.28 -23.91
N ILE A 233 2.49 -21.63 -22.80
CA ILE A 233 3.39 -21.38 -21.67
C ILE A 233 3.17 -22.33 -20.50
N LYS A 234 2.13 -23.17 -20.53
CA LYS A 234 1.73 -24.00 -19.38
C LYS A 234 2.81 -25.00 -18.95
N ASN A 235 3.50 -25.63 -19.91
CA ASN A 235 4.52 -26.65 -19.63
C ASN A 235 5.68 -26.01 -18.89
N TYR A 236 6.14 -24.88 -19.40
CA TYR A 236 7.19 -24.08 -18.79
C TYR A 236 6.82 -23.67 -17.37
N LEU A 237 5.65 -23.04 -17.18
CA LEU A 237 5.22 -22.60 -15.84
C LEU A 237 5.05 -23.77 -14.88
N ALA A 238 4.50 -24.91 -15.33
CA ALA A 238 4.34 -26.09 -14.50
C ALA A 238 5.70 -26.67 -14.07
N GLU A 239 6.70 -26.72 -14.96
CA GLU A 239 8.07 -27.11 -14.60
C GLU A 239 8.69 -26.18 -13.57
N GLN A 240 8.50 -24.86 -13.72
CA GLN A 240 8.98 -23.88 -12.74
C GLN A 240 8.29 -24.03 -11.38
N ILE A 241 6.97 -24.19 -11.36
CA ILE A 241 6.21 -24.41 -10.12
C ILE A 241 6.64 -25.71 -9.44
N ASN A 242 6.94 -26.77 -10.21
CA ASN A 242 7.43 -28.02 -9.66
C ASN A 242 8.87 -27.91 -9.12
N GLU A 243 9.77 -27.14 -9.78
CA GLU A 243 11.13 -26.89 -9.27
C GLU A 243 11.11 -26.21 -7.90
N PHE A 244 10.16 -25.30 -7.66
CA PHE A 244 10.04 -24.54 -6.42
C PHE A 244 9.03 -25.11 -5.43
N GLU A 245 8.33 -26.18 -5.79
CA GLU A 245 7.14 -26.68 -5.11
C GLU A 245 5.96 -25.69 -5.14
N VAL A 246 4.75 -26.26 -5.17
CA VAL A 246 3.50 -25.51 -5.25
C VAL A 246 3.34 -24.55 -4.07
N GLU A 247 3.73 -24.98 -2.87
CA GLU A 247 3.59 -24.20 -1.64
C GLU A 247 4.55 -23.01 -1.57
N ASN A 248 5.70 -23.05 -2.26
CA ASN A 248 6.63 -21.92 -2.32
C ASN A 248 6.49 -21.09 -3.60
N SER A 249 5.41 -21.31 -4.34
CA SER A 249 5.08 -20.62 -5.60
C SER A 249 3.81 -19.77 -5.45
N ILE A 250 3.72 -18.68 -6.21
CA ILE A 250 2.51 -17.84 -6.29
C ILE A 250 2.39 -17.21 -7.67
N ILE A 251 1.14 -17.12 -8.15
CA ILE A 251 0.77 -16.26 -9.27
C ILE A 251 0.16 -14.97 -8.72
N ILE A 252 0.75 -13.85 -9.08
CA ILE A 252 0.26 -12.51 -8.72
C ILE A 252 -0.27 -11.86 -9.99
N ALA A 253 -1.50 -11.36 -9.97
CA ALA A 253 -2.11 -10.67 -11.09
C ALA A 253 -2.73 -9.33 -10.67
N ASN A 254 -3.06 -8.47 -11.63
CA ASN A 254 -3.83 -7.25 -11.34
C ASN A 254 -5.26 -7.58 -10.89
N SER A 255 -5.86 -8.60 -11.50
CA SER A 255 -7.15 -9.17 -11.13
C SER A 255 -7.04 -10.68 -11.16
N THR A 256 -7.64 -11.36 -10.18
CA THR A 256 -7.80 -12.82 -10.15
C THR A 256 -8.99 -13.29 -11.00
N ASN A 257 -9.81 -12.35 -11.47
CA ASN A 257 -11.11 -12.63 -12.07
C ASN A 257 -11.20 -12.43 -13.59
N SER A 258 -10.12 -11.97 -14.23
CA SER A 258 -10.10 -11.81 -15.70
C SER A 258 -10.14 -13.16 -16.42
N GLU A 259 -10.78 -13.22 -17.59
CA GLU A 259 -10.87 -14.47 -18.38
C GLU A 259 -9.48 -15.02 -18.72
N ALA A 260 -8.53 -14.13 -18.98
CA ALA A 260 -7.17 -14.48 -19.35
C ALA A 260 -6.40 -15.19 -18.23
N ILE A 261 -6.45 -14.68 -16.98
CA ILE A 261 -5.81 -15.37 -15.85
C ILE A 261 -6.52 -16.67 -15.49
N LYS A 262 -7.86 -16.70 -15.64
CA LYS A 262 -8.67 -17.92 -15.44
C LYS A 262 -8.24 -19.03 -16.38
N LYS A 263 -8.08 -18.72 -17.67
CA LYS A 263 -7.56 -19.67 -18.66
C LYS A 263 -6.19 -20.20 -18.23
N LEU A 264 -5.27 -19.32 -17.82
CA LEU A 264 -3.93 -19.71 -17.41
C LEU A 264 -3.94 -20.72 -16.24
N TYR A 265 -4.60 -20.39 -15.13
CA TYR A 265 -4.59 -21.29 -13.97
C TYR A 265 -5.43 -22.55 -14.19
N ASN A 266 -6.49 -22.50 -15.02
CA ASN A 266 -7.26 -23.69 -15.40
C ASN A 266 -6.37 -24.67 -16.18
N TYR A 267 -5.58 -24.19 -17.14
CA TYR A 267 -4.63 -25.04 -17.86
C TYR A 267 -3.56 -25.65 -16.96
N LEU A 268 -3.06 -24.90 -15.97
CA LEU A 268 -2.13 -25.43 -14.97
C LEU A 268 -2.79 -26.53 -14.12
N SER A 269 -4.06 -26.34 -13.77
CA SER A 269 -4.83 -27.34 -13.03
C SER A 269 -5.04 -28.61 -13.84
N ASP A 270 -5.42 -28.50 -15.12
CA ASP A 270 -5.68 -29.64 -15.99
C ASP A 270 -4.41 -30.43 -16.34
N TYR A 271 -3.29 -29.75 -16.61
CA TYR A 271 -2.09 -30.38 -17.15
C TYR A 271 -1.30 -31.24 -16.14
N LYS A 272 -1.28 -30.84 -14.86
CA LYS A 272 -0.50 -31.52 -13.81
C LYS A 272 -1.26 -31.74 -12.50
N LYS A 273 -2.58 -31.56 -12.50
CA LYS A 273 -3.42 -31.61 -11.28
C LYS A 273 -2.94 -30.63 -10.22
N ILE A 274 -2.38 -29.48 -10.63
CA ILE A 274 -2.01 -28.42 -9.69
C ILE A 274 -3.31 -27.86 -9.12
N LEU A 275 -3.53 -28.06 -7.83
CA LEU A 275 -4.69 -27.51 -7.15
C LEU A 275 -4.51 -26.00 -7.01
N ILE A 276 -5.54 -25.23 -7.37
CA ILE A 276 -5.48 -23.77 -7.33
C ILE A 276 -6.23 -23.24 -6.11
N HIS A 277 -5.64 -22.28 -5.41
CA HIS A 277 -6.30 -21.50 -4.37
C HIS A 277 -6.31 -20.03 -4.76
N ILE A 278 -7.50 -19.48 -5.01
CA ILE A 278 -7.67 -18.05 -5.30
C ILE A 278 -7.85 -17.33 -3.97
N ASN A 279 -6.95 -16.38 -3.68
CA ASN A 279 -7.06 -15.53 -2.52
C ASN A 279 -7.65 -14.18 -2.92
N GLU A 280 -8.94 -14.01 -2.63
CA GLU A 280 -9.64 -12.74 -2.76
C GLU A 280 -9.56 -11.93 -1.46
N VAL A 281 -9.39 -10.61 -1.60
CA VAL A 281 -9.32 -9.68 -0.47
C VAL A 281 -10.60 -9.80 0.37
N GLY A 282 -10.48 -10.19 1.65
CA GLY A 282 -11.61 -10.35 2.56
C GLY A 282 -12.09 -11.78 2.79
N SER A 283 -11.51 -12.79 2.13
CA SER A 283 -11.85 -14.20 2.37
C SER A 283 -11.31 -14.70 3.73
N SER A 284 -12.17 -15.37 4.50
CA SER A 284 -11.85 -15.91 5.82
C SER A 284 -10.71 -16.93 5.75
N LYS A 285 -9.61 -16.67 6.49
CA LYS A 285 -8.41 -17.51 6.56
C LYS A 285 -8.71 -18.86 7.23
N ARG A 286 -9.09 -19.84 6.41
CA ARG A 286 -8.96 -21.25 6.75
C ARG A 286 -7.63 -21.74 6.16
N ASP A 287 -6.60 -21.81 7.00
CA ASP A 287 -5.24 -22.20 6.57
C ASP A 287 -5.15 -23.68 6.14
N ASP A 288 -6.08 -24.50 6.61
CA ASP A 288 -6.32 -25.89 6.20
C ASP A 288 -6.70 -26.03 4.72
N LEU A 289 -7.33 -25.02 4.11
CA LEU A 289 -7.72 -25.06 2.70
C LEU A 289 -6.60 -24.70 1.71
N LYS A 290 -5.41 -24.30 2.21
CA LYS A 290 -4.28 -23.79 1.41
C LYS A 290 -3.18 -24.81 1.13
N GLN A 291 -3.10 -25.89 1.90
CA GLN A 291 -2.02 -26.88 1.79
C GLN A 291 -2.03 -27.55 0.40
N ASN A 292 -0.84 -27.75 -0.16
CA ASN A 292 -0.63 -28.34 -1.49
C ASN A 292 -1.37 -27.63 -2.65
N LYS A 293 -1.70 -26.33 -2.51
CA LYS A 293 -2.34 -25.54 -3.57
C LYS A 293 -1.50 -24.35 -4.00
N LEU A 294 -1.50 -24.10 -5.31
CA LEU A 294 -0.87 -22.93 -5.91
C LEU A 294 -1.74 -21.72 -5.60
N GLU A 295 -1.16 -20.74 -4.93
CA GLU A 295 -1.86 -19.51 -4.64
C GLU A 295 -1.93 -18.61 -5.87
N VAL A 296 -3.12 -18.08 -6.16
CA VAL A 296 -3.37 -17.01 -7.13
C VAL A 296 -3.98 -15.83 -6.39
N SER A 297 -3.32 -14.67 -6.41
CA SER A 297 -3.73 -13.49 -5.63
C SER A 297 -3.57 -12.21 -6.43
N THR A 298 -4.26 -11.15 -6.01
CA THR A 298 -3.95 -9.79 -6.48
C THR A 298 -2.67 -9.25 -5.85
N ILE A 299 -2.03 -8.26 -6.48
CA ILE A 299 -0.84 -7.56 -5.91
C ILE A 299 -1.15 -7.07 -4.49
N HIS A 300 -2.29 -6.40 -4.29
CA HIS A 300 -2.77 -5.92 -2.99
C HIS A 300 -2.88 -7.05 -1.96
N GLY A 301 -3.48 -8.17 -2.36
CA GLY A 301 -3.60 -9.34 -1.48
C GLY A 301 -2.25 -9.85 -1.00
N THR A 302 -1.20 -9.80 -1.84
CA THR A 302 0.13 -10.34 -1.48
C THR A 302 0.97 -9.46 -0.57
N LYS A 303 0.48 -8.30 -0.14
CA LYS A 303 1.25 -7.42 0.74
C LYS A 303 1.63 -8.13 2.04
N GLY A 304 2.91 -8.04 2.42
CA GLY A 304 3.45 -8.73 3.61
C GLY A 304 3.72 -10.22 3.41
N ARG A 305 3.41 -10.78 2.24
CA ARG A 305 3.64 -12.21 1.92
C ARG A 305 4.84 -12.36 1.02
N GLU A 306 5.50 -13.51 1.06
CA GLU A 306 6.70 -13.79 0.26
C GLU A 306 6.75 -15.26 -0.13
N LYS A 307 7.30 -15.53 -1.33
CA LYS A 307 7.40 -16.87 -1.92
C LYS A 307 8.75 -17.01 -2.64
N ASP A 308 9.22 -18.24 -2.79
CA ASP A 308 10.50 -18.50 -3.45
C ASP A 308 10.40 -18.26 -4.96
N LEU A 309 9.29 -18.70 -5.58
CA LEU A 309 8.90 -18.36 -6.94
C LEU A 309 7.70 -17.41 -6.96
N VAL A 310 7.84 -16.31 -7.70
CA VAL A 310 6.72 -15.41 -8.03
C VAL A 310 6.55 -15.35 -9.53
N ILE A 311 5.33 -15.59 -10.00
CA ILE A 311 4.89 -15.38 -11.38
C ILE A 311 3.99 -14.14 -11.38
N LEU A 312 4.49 -13.03 -11.91
CA LEU A 312 3.76 -11.76 -11.97
C LEU A 312 3.10 -11.63 -13.35
N TYR A 313 1.79 -11.84 -13.39
CA TYR A 313 0.94 -11.78 -14.56
C TYR A 313 0.46 -10.35 -14.85
N GLY A 314 0.53 -9.92 -16.10
CA GLY A 314 0.09 -8.59 -16.53
C GLY A 314 1.13 -7.52 -16.23
N PHE A 315 2.41 -7.85 -16.43
CA PHE A 315 3.52 -6.89 -16.34
C PHE A 315 3.66 -6.11 -17.66
N ASP A 316 2.61 -5.37 -18.01
CA ASP A 316 2.49 -4.64 -19.26
C ASP A 316 1.49 -3.48 -19.13
N GLU A 317 1.38 -2.67 -20.20
CA GLU A 317 0.57 -1.45 -20.17
C GLU A 317 -0.96 -1.70 -20.06
N ASP A 318 -1.46 -2.95 -20.10
CA ASP A 318 -2.88 -3.29 -19.86
C ASP A 318 -3.40 -2.74 -18.54
N TYR A 319 -2.52 -2.63 -17.53
CA TYR A 319 -2.86 -2.02 -16.25
C TYR A 319 -3.47 -0.60 -16.42
N PHE A 320 -2.95 0.20 -17.35
CA PHE A 320 -3.44 1.56 -17.60
C PHE A 320 -4.78 1.58 -18.36
N GLU A 321 -5.18 0.49 -19.01
CA GLU A 321 -6.52 0.38 -19.60
C GLU A 321 -7.59 0.16 -18.53
N ILE A 322 -7.21 -0.58 -17.47
CA ILE A 322 -8.06 -0.87 -16.30
C ILE A 322 -8.14 0.35 -15.39
N ASP A 323 -7.02 1.03 -15.15
CA ASP A 323 -6.96 2.25 -14.34
C ASP A 323 -6.37 3.42 -15.14
N LYS A 324 -7.26 4.16 -15.83
CA LYS A 324 -6.93 5.34 -16.67
C LYS A 324 -6.42 6.55 -15.89
N THR A 325 -6.22 6.40 -14.59
CA THR A 325 -6.20 7.47 -13.60
C THR A 325 -4.93 7.40 -12.77
N ALA A 326 -4.31 6.23 -12.74
CA ALA A 326 -2.98 5.93 -12.27
C ALA A 326 -1.91 6.65 -13.11
N VAL A 327 -1.54 7.88 -12.72
CA VAL A 327 -0.44 8.63 -13.37
C VAL A 327 0.95 8.08 -12.98
N ASN A 328 1.09 7.48 -11.80
CA ASN A 328 2.34 6.88 -11.29
C ASN A 328 2.18 5.55 -10.51
N GLN A 329 0.95 5.10 -10.24
CA GLN A 329 0.65 3.92 -9.41
C GLN A 329 1.08 2.53 -9.94
N PRO A 330 1.22 2.25 -11.25
CA PRO A 330 1.60 0.91 -11.70
C PRO A 330 3.01 0.54 -11.22
N LEU A 331 3.92 1.52 -11.19
CA LEU A 331 5.31 1.30 -10.85
C LEU A 331 5.47 0.75 -9.43
N ASP A 332 4.82 1.38 -8.44
CA ASP A 332 4.93 0.97 -7.03
C ASP A 332 4.20 -0.37 -6.78
N LEU A 333 3.09 -0.61 -7.48
CA LEU A 333 2.43 -1.93 -7.50
C LEU A 333 3.35 -3.03 -8.01
N PHE A 334 4.03 -2.79 -9.13
CA PHE A 334 5.00 -3.73 -9.69
C PHE A 334 6.22 -3.89 -8.80
N TYR A 335 6.70 -2.82 -8.16
CA TYR A 335 7.75 -2.92 -7.14
C TYR A 335 7.33 -3.85 -6.00
N VAL A 336 6.10 -3.72 -5.48
CA VAL A 336 5.56 -4.63 -4.48
C VAL A 336 5.54 -6.06 -5.00
N GLY A 337 4.94 -6.30 -6.17
CA GLY A 337 4.83 -7.63 -6.79
C GLY A 337 6.20 -8.29 -6.96
N ILE A 338 7.18 -7.55 -7.51
CA ILE A 338 8.55 -8.03 -7.72
C ILE A 338 9.21 -8.39 -6.39
N THR A 339 9.02 -7.55 -5.37
CA THR A 339 9.64 -7.73 -4.07
C THR A 339 8.95 -8.79 -3.19
N ARG A 340 7.97 -9.55 -3.71
CA ARG A 340 7.46 -10.77 -3.06
C ARG A 340 8.36 -11.99 -3.30
N ALA A 341 9.23 -11.93 -4.31
CA ALA A 341 10.09 -13.04 -4.71
C ALA A 341 11.36 -13.16 -3.87
N LYS A 342 11.63 -14.36 -3.34
CA LYS A 342 12.85 -14.66 -2.58
C LYS A 342 13.96 -15.28 -3.43
N GLN A 343 13.62 -16.03 -4.49
CA GLN A 343 14.61 -16.74 -5.32
C GLN A 343 14.49 -16.46 -6.81
N LYS A 344 13.30 -16.64 -7.40
CA LYS A 344 13.03 -16.48 -8.83
C LYS A 344 11.77 -15.63 -9.06
N ILE A 345 11.83 -14.80 -10.10
CA ILE A 345 10.67 -14.07 -10.59
C ILE A 345 10.52 -14.22 -12.10
N ILE A 346 9.29 -14.51 -12.51
CA ILE A 346 8.84 -14.60 -13.89
C ILE A 346 7.83 -13.48 -14.10
N LEU A 347 8.14 -12.56 -15.00
CA LEU A 347 7.26 -11.45 -15.40
C LEU A 347 6.57 -11.86 -16.70
N LEU A 348 5.25 -12.03 -16.66
CA LEU A 348 4.45 -12.39 -17.83
C LEU A 348 3.78 -11.15 -18.41
N ARG A 349 4.04 -10.91 -19.68
CA ARG A 349 3.47 -9.84 -20.49
C ARG A 349 2.51 -10.42 -21.52
N ASN A 350 1.34 -9.82 -21.63
CA ASN A 350 0.45 -10.02 -22.75
C ASN A 350 1.02 -9.33 -24.00
N GLU A 351 1.25 -10.11 -25.05
CA GLU A 351 1.86 -9.63 -26.29
C GLU A 351 1.04 -8.57 -27.03
N ASN A 352 -0.26 -8.50 -26.78
CA ASN A 352 -1.18 -7.53 -27.38
C ASN A 352 -0.94 -6.10 -26.86
N TYR A 353 -0.21 -5.94 -25.77
CA TYR A 353 0.11 -4.64 -25.18
C TYR A 353 1.57 -4.27 -25.39
N ALA A 354 1.86 -2.97 -25.34
CA ALA A 354 3.23 -2.48 -25.42
C ALA A 354 4.03 -2.85 -24.15
N ASN A 355 5.36 -2.87 -24.27
CA ASN A 355 6.22 -2.90 -23.10
C ASN A 355 6.06 -1.58 -22.34
N PHE A 356 6.24 -1.61 -21.02
CA PHE A 356 6.39 -0.38 -20.28
C PHE A 356 7.56 0.45 -20.82
N SER A 357 7.31 1.74 -21.04
CA SER A 357 8.32 2.71 -21.48
C SER A 357 9.56 2.80 -20.58
N PHE A 358 9.47 2.40 -19.31
CA PHE A 358 10.59 2.37 -18.38
C PHE A 358 11.45 1.11 -18.46
N LEU A 359 11.03 0.09 -19.22
CA LEU A 359 11.81 -1.14 -19.40
C LEU A 359 12.82 -0.96 -20.53
N ASP A 360 14.10 -0.86 -20.18
CA ASP A 360 15.22 -0.86 -21.14
C ASP A 360 15.58 -2.32 -21.51
N LEU A 361 14.73 -2.93 -22.35
CA LEU A 361 14.90 -4.33 -22.79
C LEU A 361 16.02 -4.50 -23.84
N GLU A 362 16.39 -3.43 -24.54
CA GLU A 362 17.35 -3.52 -25.65
C GLU A 362 18.80 -3.34 -25.18
N ASN A 363 19.06 -2.62 -24.07
CA ASN A 363 20.44 -2.31 -23.69
C ASN A 363 20.95 -2.92 -22.38
N LYS A 364 20.14 -3.52 -21.49
CA LYS A 364 20.60 -3.74 -20.09
C LYS A 364 20.14 -5.03 -19.34
N GLY A 365 19.88 -6.15 -20.02
CA GLY A 365 19.64 -7.46 -19.37
C GLY A 365 19.78 -8.70 -20.28
N LYS A 366 19.88 -9.92 -19.73
CA LYS A 366 19.62 -11.15 -20.52
C LYS A 366 18.09 -11.31 -20.57
N HIS A 367 17.50 -11.07 -21.74
CA HIS A 367 16.07 -11.23 -22.00
C HIS A 367 15.81 -12.60 -22.63
N LEU A 368 14.94 -13.39 -22.02
CA LEU A 368 14.43 -14.65 -22.58
C LEU A 368 13.12 -14.35 -23.30
N LYS A 369 13.23 -14.00 -24.59
CA LYS A 369 12.05 -13.87 -25.46
C LYS A 369 11.66 -15.28 -25.92
N ILE A 370 10.63 -15.85 -25.31
CA ILE A 370 10.01 -17.07 -25.83
C ILE A 370 9.08 -16.62 -26.95
N ASN A 371 9.54 -16.71 -28.20
CA ASN A 371 8.70 -16.47 -29.37
C ASN A 371 7.76 -17.68 -29.53
N VAL A 372 6.46 -17.49 -29.34
CA VAL A 372 5.45 -18.42 -29.85
C VAL A 372 4.65 -17.69 -30.92
N SER A 373 4.97 -18.01 -32.17
CA SER A 373 4.36 -17.56 -33.42
C SER A 373 4.52 -16.07 -33.82
N GLU A 374 4.83 -15.87 -35.10
CA GLU A 374 4.96 -14.58 -35.75
C GLU A 374 3.58 -13.99 -36.07
N SER A 375 2.98 -13.27 -35.12
CA SER A 375 1.93 -12.32 -35.46
C SER A 375 2.36 -10.93 -35.03
N LYS A 376 2.53 -10.04 -36.02
CA LYS A 376 2.90 -8.64 -35.78
C LYS A 376 1.77 -7.98 -34.99
N PRO A 377 2.07 -7.23 -33.90
CA PRO A 377 1.04 -6.49 -33.19
C PRO A 377 0.44 -5.42 -34.11
N VAL A 378 -0.88 -5.39 -34.22
CA VAL A 378 -1.62 -4.30 -34.86
C VAL A 378 -1.66 -3.15 -33.85
N LEU A 379 -0.75 -2.19 -33.98
CA LEU A 379 -0.81 -0.93 -33.24
C LEU A 379 -2.09 -0.18 -33.63
N LYS A 380 -3.08 -0.11 -32.72
CA LYS A 380 -4.14 0.90 -32.83
C LYS A 380 -3.52 2.27 -32.60
N GLN A 381 -3.36 3.06 -33.66
CA GLN A 381 -2.95 4.46 -33.55
C GLN A 381 -3.98 5.24 -32.70
N LYS A 382 -3.52 5.86 -31.60
CA LYS A 382 -4.32 6.83 -30.84
C LYS A 382 -4.41 8.13 -31.64
N SER A 383 -5.63 8.64 -31.86
CA SER A 383 -5.85 9.99 -32.36
C SER A 383 -5.36 11.01 -31.32
N GLU A 384 -4.40 11.87 -31.68
CA GLU A 384 -3.98 12.98 -30.84
C GLU A 384 -5.13 13.98 -30.68
N LYS A 385 -5.69 14.08 -29.47
CA LYS A 385 -6.58 15.18 -29.09
C LYS A 385 -5.76 16.30 -28.44
N PRO A 386 -6.10 17.58 -28.69
CA PRO A 386 -5.36 18.71 -28.13
C PRO A 386 -5.32 18.65 -26.60
N LYS A 387 -4.13 18.90 -26.03
CA LYS A 387 -3.90 18.92 -24.57
C LYS A 387 -4.70 20.05 -23.93
N LYS A 388 -5.79 19.69 -23.22
CA LYS A 388 -6.49 20.60 -22.31
C LYS A 388 -5.77 20.61 -20.97
N TYR A 389 -5.39 21.79 -20.49
CA TYR A 389 -4.83 21.96 -19.16
C TYR A 389 -5.96 22.18 -18.17
N TYR A 390 -6.17 21.22 -17.28
CA TYR A 390 -7.14 21.30 -16.20
C TYR A 390 -6.45 21.89 -14.96
N PHE A 391 -7.09 22.88 -14.33
CA PHE A 391 -6.72 23.31 -12.99
C PHE A 391 -7.86 22.88 -12.08
N ASP A 392 -7.61 21.83 -11.29
CA ASP A 392 -8.65 21.19 -10.51
C ASP A 392 -8.66 21.73 -9.08
N VAL A 393 -9.64 22.59 -8.78
CA VAL A 393 -9.89 23.04 -7.40
C VAL A 393 -10.45 21.88 -6.56
N THR A 394 -11.01 20.85 -7.21
CA THR A 394 -11.31 19.59 -6.52
C THR A 394 -10.06 19.10 -5.83
N SER A 395 -8.87 19.12 -6.46
CA SER A 395 -7.58 18.72 -5.86
C SER A 395 -7.21 19.38 -4.54
N LEU A 396 -7.78 20.54 -4.24
CA LEU A 396 -7.63 21.15 -2.91
C LEU A 396 -8.52 20.47 -1.85
N LEU A 397 -9.68 19.94 -2.24
CA LEU A 397 -10.63 19.19 -1.41
C LEU A 397 -10.40 17.67 -1.45
N GLU A 398 -9.59 17.16 -2.37
CA GLU A 398 -9.26 15.73 -2.55
C GLU A 398 -8.65 15.11 -1.31
N HIS A 399 -7.84 15.88 -0.59
CA HIS A 399 -7.19 15.43 0.65
C HIS A 399 -7.83 16.03 1.91
N THR A 400 -8.97 16.71 1.78
CA THR A 400 -9.66 17.29 2.94
C THR A 400 -10.37 16.15 3.68
N PRO A 401 -9.94 15.79 4.90
CA PRO A 401 -10.56 14.69 5.65
C PRO A 401 -12.06 14.95 5.81
N PHE A 402 -12.87 13.91 5.71
CA PHE A 402 -14.33 14.01 5.81
C PHE A 402 -14.80 14.77 7.07
N TYR A 403 -14.05 14.70 8.17
CA TYR A 403 -14.30 15.50 9.37
C TYR A 403 -14.26 17.02 9.15
N TYR A 404 -13.35 17.54 8.30
CA TYR A 404 -13.34 18.95 7.93
C TYR A 404 -14.54 19.31 7.05
N LEU A 405 -14.96 18.40 6.16
CA LEU A 405 -16.19 18.57 5.37
C LEU A 405 -17.45 18.51 6.25
N ALA A 406 -17.47 17.67 7.28
CA ALA A 406 -18.54 17.62 8.26
C ALA A 406 -18.67 18.92 9.06
N ASN A 407 -17.56 19.66 9.28
CA ASN A 407 -17.60 21.00 9.88
C ASN A 407 -18.22 22.06 8.96
N LEU A 408 -18.17 21.91 7.62
CA LEU A 408 -18.87 22.81 6.69
C LEU A 408 -20.38 22.82 6.91
N LYS A 409 -20.96 21.77 7.51
CA LYS A 409 -22.36 21.73 7.92
C LYS A 409 -22.78 22.97 8.71
N LYS A 410 -21.91 23.50 9.58
CA LYS A 410 -22.20 24.68 10.42
C LYS A 410 -22.45 25.94 9.59
N HIS A 411 -22.02 25.94 8.33
CA HIS A 411 -22.12 27.07 7.41
C HIS A 411 -23.08 26.82 6.24
N LEU A 412 -23.72 25.65 6.17
CA LEU A 412 -24.64 25.28 5.09
C LEU A 412 -26.10 25.37 5.56
N LYS A 413 -26.91 26.15 4.86
CA LYS A 413 -28.36 26.21 5.07
C LYS A 413 -29.07 25.35 4.03
N VAL A 414 -29.59 24.19 4.44
CA VAL A 414 -30.39 23.31 3.58
C VAL A 414 -31.86 23.72 3.68
N THR A 415 -32.52 23.94 2.55
CA THR A 415 -33.95 24.27 2.49
C THR A 415 -34.68 23.30 1.59
N LYS A 416 -35.71 22.66 2.14
CA LYS A 416 -36.57 21.72 1.42
C LYS A 416 -37.54 22.50 0.55
N LYS A 417 -37.49 22.31 -0.76
CA LYS A 417 -38.50 22.84 -1.69
C LYS A 417 -39.43 21.71 -2.12
N SER A 418 -40.74 21.95 -2.05
CA SER A 418 -41.75 21.06 -2.64
C SER A 418 -41.61 21.08 -4.15
N ILE A 419 -41.33 19.93 -4.74
CA ILE A 419 -41.19 19.78 -6.19
C ILE A 419 -42.61 19.70 -6.79
N VAL A 420 -42.97 20.68 -7.62
CA VAL A 420 -44.30 20.77 -8.26
C VAL A 420 -44.35 20.01 -9.61
N SER A 421 -43.20 19.59 -10.15
CA SER A 421 -43.10 18.85 -11.43
C SER A 421 -42.18 17.62 -11.31
N SER A 422 -42.56 16.50 -11.93
CA SER A 422 -41.84 15.21 -11.89
C SER A 422 -40.42 15.23 -12.50
N VAL A 423 -40.02 16.34 -13.11
CA VAL A 423 -38.66 16.57 -13.60
C VAL A 423 -38.22 17.95 -13.13
N VAL A 424 -37.29 17.98 -12.17
CA VAL A 424 -36.47 19.16 -11.89
C VAL A 424 -35.11 18.83 -12.48
N ASP A 425 -34.80 19.46 -13.61
CA ASP A 425 -33.49 19.33 -14.25
C ASP A 425 -32.49 20.13 -13.39
N PHE A 426 -31.88 19.47 -12.41
CA PHE A 426 -30.84 20.06 -11.56
C PHE A 426 -29.57 20.26 -12.41
N LYS A 427 -29.55 21.33 -13.20
CA LYS A 427 -28.37 21.74 -13.96
C LYS A 427 -27.32 22.30 -13.01
N MET A 428 -26.56 21.38 -12.42
CA MET A 428 -25.33 21.74 -11.74
C MET A 428 -24.22 21.86 -12.78
N THR A 429 -23.60 23.04 -12.84
CA THR A 429 -22.51 23.31 -13.77
C THR A 429 -21.35 22.38 -13.41
N ASN A 430 -21.01 21.44 -14.29
CA ASN A 430 -19.87 20.53 -14.10
C ASN A 430 -18.52 21.22 -14.38
N PHE A 431 -18.55 22.36 -15.08
CA PHE A 431 -17.36 23.12 -15.38
C PHE A 431 -17.57 24.62 -15.22
N ILE A 432 -16.69 25.28 -14.48
CA ILE A 432 -16.61 26.75 -14.46
C ILE A 432 -15.58 27.16 -15.50
N LYS A 433 -16.00 27.97 -16.48
CA LYS A 433 -15.11 28.51 -17.51
C LYS A 433 -14.62 29.89 -17.07
N LEU A 434 -13.30 30.06 -16.98
CA LEU A 434 -12.63 31.33 -16.72
C LEU A 434 -11.75 31.66 -17.92
N GLN A 435 -11.88 32.85 -18.48
CA GLN A 435 -11.04 33.28 -19.61
C GLN A 435 -10.02 34.31 -19.13
N LYS A 436 -8.73 34.02 -19.29
CA LYS A 436 -7.64 34.95 -18.94
C LYS A 436 -6.58 34.93 -20.04
N HIS A 437 -6.18 36.09 -20.55
CA HIS A 437 -5.20 36.24 -21.65
C HIS A 437 -5.50 35.38 -22.90
N LYS A 438 -6.77 35.33 -23.34
CA LYS A 438 -7.23 34.49 -24.48
C LYS A 438 -7.03 32.98 -24.29
N ILE A 439 -6.71 32.54 -23.08
CA ILE A 439 -6.66 31.13 -22.69
C ILE A 439 -7.92 30.82 -21.90
N ASP A 440 -8.61 29.76 -22.32
CA ASP A 440 -9.76 29.22 -21.63
C ASP A 440 -9.28 28.27 -20.52
N TYR A 441 -9.54 28.63 -19.27
CA TYR A 441 -9.36 27.77 -18.11
C TYR A 441 -10.71 27.12 -17.80
N LEU A 442 -10.75 25.79 -17.82
CA LEU A 442 -11.91 25.01 -17.45
C LEU A 442 -11.64 24.36 -16.10
N GLN A 443 -12.49 24.67 -15.12
CA GLN A 443 -12.43 24.09 -13.78
C GLN A 443 -13.52 23.03 -13.66
N ASP A 444 -13.13 21.79 -13.38
CA ASP A 444 -14.08 20.72 -13.04
C ASP A 444 -14.62 20.92 -11.62
N THR A 445 -15.93 20.77 -11.42
CA THR A 445 -16.61 20.90 -10.13
C THR A 445 -17.45 19.66 -9.79
N SER A 446 -17.40 18.61 -10.62
CA SER A 446 -18.22 17.40 -10.51
C SER A 446 -18.05 16.66 -9.18
N SER A 447 -16.84 16.62 -8.63
CA SER A 447 -16.55 16.00 -7.34
C SER A 447 -17.01 16.82 -6.14
N ILE A 448 -16.95 18.16 -6.21
CA ILE A 448 -17.54 19.05 -5.19
C ILE A 448 -19.05 18.82 -5.18
N ASN A 449 -19.64 18.84 -6.36
CA ASN A 449 -21.04 18.56 -6.62
C ASN A 449 -21.46 17.19 -6.05
N GLY A 450 -20.73 16.12 -6.36
CA GLY A 450 -21.00 14.77 -5.86
C GLY A 450 -20.86 14.63 -4.34
N LYS A 451 -19.77 15.17 -3.76
CA LYS A 451 -19.52 15.09 -2.31
C LYS A 451 -20.52 15.95 -1.51
N LEU A 452 -20.80 17.17 -1.96
CA LEU A 452 -21.71 18.10 -1.30
C LEU A 452 -23.16 17.62 -1.37
N VAL A 453 -23.63 17.14 -2.53
CA VAL A 453 -24.99 16.60 -2.68
C VAL A 453 -25.18 15.35 -1.81
N THR A 454 -24.17 14.47 -1.75
CA THR A 454 -24.22 13.28 -0.87
C THR A 454 -24.29 13.68 0.61
N LEU A 455 -23.48 14.65 1.04
CA LEU A 455 -23.53 15.23 2.38
C LEU A 455 -24.91 15.84 2.70
N MET A 456 -25.50 16.59 1.76
CA MET A 456 -26.83 17.19 1.91
C MET A 456 -27.93 16.14 2.03
N LEU A 457 -27.88 15.07 1.21
CA LEU A 457 -28.86 13.98 1.23
C LEU A 457 -28.82 13.19 2.56
N LEU A 458 -27.63 12.83 3.03
CA LEU A 458 -27.46 12.11 4.29
C LEU A 458 -27.84 12.98 5.49
N HIS A 459 -27.63 14.30 5.39
CA HIS A 459 -28.07 15.24 6.41
C HIS A 459 -29.59 15.30 6.51
N GLU A 460 -30.32 15.39 5.38
CA GLU A 460 -31.78 15.39 5.38
C GLU A 460 -32.38 14.10 5.97
N ARG A 461 -31.71 12.96 5.78
CA ARG A 461 -32.17 11.65 6.29
C ARG A 461 -31.83 11.40 7.77
N GLN A 462 -31.09 12.30 8.41
CA GLN A 462 -30.50 12.07 9.75
C GLN A 462 -29.61 10.81 9.82
N GLU A 463 -29.17 10.27 8.68
CA GLU A 463 -28.34 9.07 8.56
C GLU A 463 -26.85 9.39 8.50
N LEU A 464 -26.49 10.67 8.74
CA LEU A 464 -25.12 11.14 8.65
C LEU A 464 -24.21 10.35 9.61
N SER A 465 -24.63 10.01 10.83
CA SER A 465 -23.80 9.26 11.78
C SER A 465 -23.74 7.75 11.51
N SER A 466 -24.80 7.18 10.93
CA SER A 466 -24.98 5.73 10.78
C SER A 466 -24.47 5.16 9.45
N LYS A 467 -24.25 6.01 8.43
CA LYS A 467 -23.79 5.61 7.08
C LYS A 467 -22.48 6.27 6.64
N ILE A 468 -21.68 6.81 7.55
CA ILE A 468 -20.32 7.32 7.23
C ILE A 468 -19.38 6.19 6.82
N ALA A 469 -19.46 5.01 7.46
CA ALA A 469 -18.54 3.90 7.23
C ALA A 469 -18.48 3.45 5.75
N PRO A 470 -19.60 3.25 5.02
CA PRO A 470 -19.56 2.82 3.62
C PRO A 470 -19.24 3.95 2.63
N LEU A 471 -19.32 5.21 3.02
CA LEU A 471 -19.08 6.36 2.11
C LEU A 471 -17.66 6.93 2.20
N VAL A 472 -16.98 6.74 3.33
CA VAL A 472 -15.51 6.76 3.38
C VAL A 472 -14.95 5.70 2.41
N GLU A 473 -15.70 4.63 2.21
CA GLU A 473 -15.39 3.56 1.27
C GLU A 473 -15.69 3.89 -0.21
N TYR A 474 -16.57 4.86 -0.50
CA TYR A 474 -16.90 5.29 -1.88
C TYR A 474 -15.99 6.41 -2.40
N GLN A 475 -15.18 7.05 -1.53
CA GLN A 475 -14.11 7.96 -1.96
C GLN A 475 -12.86 7.22 -2.47
N LYS A 476 -12.97 5.90 -2.68
CA LYS A 476 -11.93 4.97 -3.16
C LYS A 476 -11.49 5.19 -4.61
N ASP A 477 -12.23 5.92 -5.44
CA ASP A 477 -11.80 6.20 -6.81
C ASP A 477 -10.97 7.47 -6.86
N LYS A 478 -9.64 7.24 -6.84
CA LYS A 478 -8.54 8.20 -6.97
C LYS A 478 -8.43 9.12 -5.78
N TYR A 479 -7.42 8.94 -4.93
CA TYR A 479 -6.59 9.94 -4.22
C TYR A 479 -5.48 9.14 -3.50
N PHE A 480 -4.19 9.46 -3.64
CA PHE A 480 -3.57 10.77 -3.40
C PHE A 480 -2.76 11.36 -4.57
#